data_AF-A0A7S0GNG5-F1
#
_entry.id   AF-A0A7S0GNG5-F1
#
_cell.length_a   1.000
_cell.length_b   1.000
_cell.length_c   1.000
_cell.angle_alpha   90.00
_cell.angle_beta   90.00
_cell.angle_gamma   90.00
#
_symmetry.space_group_name_H-M   'P 1'
#
loop_
_entity.id
_entity.type
_entity.pdbx_description
1 polymer ?
#
loop_
_entity_poly.entity_id
_entity_poly.type
_entity_poly.pdbx_seq_one_letter_code
_entity_poly.pdbx_strand_id
1 'polypeptide(L)'
;EMAPSDVRKVVMHKTVAEIHSCDFSSCDEITHLQIHSKDISIQQYAFMPNKLQVIDFHINGVLDIDESAFPGCTKTLRSVNFPKCVQLIIDGKFGEQTFPG
;
A
#
# COMPACT_ATOMS: atom_id res chain seq x y z
N GLU A 1 -1.67 -6.63 -24.17
CA GLU A 1 -0.28 -6.16 -24.02
C GLU A 1 -0.30 -4.73 -23.51
N MET A 2 0.35 -4.44 -22.38
CA MET A 2 0.53 -3.08 -21.87
C MET A 2 2.02 -2.78 -21.95
N ALA A 3 2.39 -1.71 -22.66
CA ALA A 3 3.77 -1.35 -22.95
C ALA A 3 4.60 -1.17 -21.66
N PRO A 4 5.88 -1.60 -21.63
CA PRO A 4 6.74 -1.54 -20.43
C PRO A 4 7.31 -0.15 -20.10
N SER A 5 6.76 0.95 -20.64
CA SER A 5 7.46 2.25 -20.66
C SER A 5 7.18 3.18 -19.48
N ASP A 6 6.19 2.91 -18.63
CA ASP A 6 5.78 3.84 -17.54
C ASP A 6 5.50 3.15 -16.18
N VAL A 7 6.03 1.95 -15.97
CA VAL A 7 5.85 1.25 -14.68
C VAL A 7 6.96 1.64 -13.71
N ARG A 8 6.72 2.67 -12.89
CA ARG A 8 7.65 3.04 -11.82
C ARG A 8 7.40 2.12 -10.61
N LYS A 9 8.27 1.12 -10.51
CA LYS A 9 8.27 0.14 -9.43
C LYS A 9 9.14 0.62 -8.26
N VAL A 10 8.57 0.68 -7.07
CA VAL A 10 9.31 1.00 -5.84
C VAL A 10 9.38 -0.25 -4.98
N VAL A 11 10.60 -0.62 -4.58
CA VAL A 11 10.85 -1.77 -3.71
C VAL A 11 11.49 -1.27 -2.42
N MET A 12 10.80 -1.48 -1.30
CA MET A 12 11.24 -1.06 0.03
C MET A 12 11.76 -2.27 0.78
N HIS A 13 13.03 -2.25 1.19
CA HIS A 13 13.64 -3.26 2.06
C HIS A 13 13.95 -2.62 3.41
N LYS A 14 13.11 -2.88 4.41
CA LYS A 14 13.36 -2.43 5.79
C LYS A 14 13.01 -3.55 6.76
N THR A 15 13.62 -3.56 7.94
CA THR A 15 13.23 -4.51 9.00
C THR A 15 11.90 -4.10 9.62
N VAL A 16 11.67 -2.79 9.75
CA VAL A 16 10.39 -2.17 10.16
C VAL A 16 10.14 -1.02 9.19
N ALA A 17 8.98 -1.04 8.53
CA ALA A 17 8.60 -0.04 7.55
C ALA A 17 7.42 0.76 8.11
N GLU A 18 7.73 1.91 8.68
CA GLU A 18 6.74 2.88 9.13
C GLU A 18 6.58 3.93 8.02
N ILE A 19 5.36 4.08 7.53
CA ILE A 19 4.99 5.02 6.48
C ILE A 19 4.11 6.07 7.14
N HIS A 20 4.65 7.27 7.28
CA HIS A 20 3.94 8.36 7.92
C HIS A 20 2.99 9.05 6.94
N SER A 21 2.09 9.86 7.49
CA SER A 21 1.22 10.72 6.72
C SER A 21 2.04 11.55 5.74
N CYS A 22 1.61 11.53 4.47
CA CYS A 22 2.23 12.27 3.38
C CYS A 22 3.65 11.82 2.93
N ASP A 23 4.23 10.73 3.46
CA ASP A 23 5.55 10.23 3.02
C ASP A 23 5.60 9.96 1.50
N PHE A 24 4.48 9.52 0.93
CA PHE A 24 4.33 9.28 -0.52
C PHE A 24 3.30 10.23 -1.16
N SER A 25 3.03 11.39 -0.55
CA SER A 25 2.01 12.35 -1.04
C SER A 25 2.32 13.02 -2.38
N SER A 26 3.47 12.75 -3.00
CA SER A 26 3.84 13.33 -4.30
C SER A 26 4.51 12.32 -5.22
N CYS A 27 4.18 11.04 -5.01
CA CYS A 27 4.72 9.95 -5.80
C CYS A 27 3.76 9.52 -6.91
N ASP A 28 3.21 10.47 -7.68
CA ASP A 28 2.24 10.24 -8.76
C ASP A 28 2.72 9.33 -9.90
N GLU A 29 4.02 9.07 -9.95
CA GLU A 29 4.64 8.22 -10.96
C GLU A 29 4.67 6.74 -10.54
N ILE A 30 4.49 6.42 -9.24
CA ILE A 30 4.55 5.05 -8.75
C ILE A 30 3.28 4.31 -9.11
N THR A 31 3.42 3.27 -9.91
CA THR A 31 2.32 2.38 -10.29
C THR A 31 2.38 1.04 -9.58
N HIS A 32 3.57 0.61 -9.16
CA HIS A 32 3.78 -0.66 -8.46
C HIS A 32 4.64 -0.49 -7.21
N LEU A 33 4.11 -0.85 -6.06
CA LEU A 33 4.81 -0.81 -4.78
C LEU A 33 5.02 -2.24 -4.26
N GLN A 34 6.27 -2.59 -3.92
CA GLN A 34 6.61 -3.83 -3.24
C GLN A 34 7.29 -3.51 -1.92
N ILE A 35 6.76 -4.02 -0.82
CA ILE A 35 7.31 -3.76 0.50
C ILE A 35 7.75 -5.08 1.13
N HIS A 36 9.05 -5.19 1.35
CA HIS A 36 9.70 -6.31 2.04
C HIS A 36 10.08 -5.85 3.44
N SER A 37 9.25 -6.19 4.41
CA SER A 37 9.49 -5.84 5.82
C SER A 37 9.03 -6.92 6.77
N LYS A 38 9.48 -6.88 8.03
CA LYS A 38 8.93 -7.77 9.05
C LYS A 38 7.56 -7.26 9.48
N ASP A 39 7.51 -5.98 9.83
CA ASP A 39 6.32 -5.26 10.26
C ASP A 39 6.16 -3.97 9.45
N ILE A 40 4.91 -3.61 9.15
CA ILE A 40 4.54 -2.38 8.44
C ILE A 40 3.47 -1.65 9.25
N SER A 41 3.63 -0.33 9.36
CA SER A 41 2.59 0.57 9.83
C SER A 41 2.38 1.68 8.81
N ILE A 42 1.17 1.85 8.31
CA ILE A 42 0.80 2.86 7.32
C ILE A 42 -0.20 3.82 7.95
N GLN A 43 0.23 5.06 8.11
CA GLN A 43 -0.58 6.12 8.67
C GLN A 43 -1.57 6.71 7.65
N GLN A 44 -2.57 7.43 8.17
CA GLN A 44 -3.53 8.19 7.36
C GLN A 44 -2.82 9.10 6.35
N TYR A 45 -3.39 9.22 5.15
CA TYR A 45 -2.92 10.03 4.04
C TYR A 45 -1.48 9.73 3.57
N ALA A 46 -0.93 8.56 3.91
CA ALA A 46 0.37 8.12 3.44
C ALA A 46 0.49 8.19 1.90
N PHE A 47 -0.57 7.79 1.19
CA PHE A 47 -0.60 7.68 -0.27
C PHE A 47 -1.67 8.60 -0.90
N MET A 48 -1.48 9.91 -0.78
CA MET A 48 -2.39 10.91 -1.38
C MET A 48 -1.67 12.19 -1.80
N PRO A 49 -1.84 12.68 -3.05
CA PRO A 49 -2.29 11.97 -4.25
C PRO A 49 -1.27 10.92 -4.73
N ASN A 50 -1.77 9.80 -5.25
CA ASN A 50 -0.92 8.75 -5.80
C ASN A 50 -1.65 7.95 -6.88
N LYS A 51 -0.93 7.41 -7.87
CA LYS A 51 -1.50 6.61 -8.97
C LYS A 51 -1.15 5.12 -8.85
N LEU A 52 -0.91 4.67 -7.62
CA LEU A 52 -0.64 3.28 -7.31
C LEU A 52 -1.73 2.38 -7.89
N GLN A 53 -1.30 1.37 -8.64
CA GLN A 53 -2.16 0.38 -9.25
C GLN A 53 -2.05 -0.97 -8.54
N VAL A 54 -0.83 -1.35 -8.16
CA VAL A 54 -0.57 -2.64 -7.51
C VAL A 54 0.29 -2.44 -6.28
N ILE A 55 -0.09 -3.08 -5.18
CA ILE A 55 0.69 -3.13 -3.95
C ILE A 55 0.92 -4.60 -3.58
N ASP A 56 2.19 -5.00 -3.48
CA ASP A 56 2.58 -6.31 -2.96
C ASP A 56 3.22 -6.15 -1.58
N PHE A 57 2.54 -6.69 -0.58
CA PHE A 57 3.08 -6.79 0.76
C PHE A 57 3.82 -8.12 0.92
N HIS A 58 5.13 -8.05 1.10
CA HIS A 58 6.01 -9.17 1.41
C HIS A 58 6.47 -9.07 2.87
N ILE A 59 5.52 -9.31 3.78
CA ILE A 59 5.74 -9.27 5.22
C ILE A 59 5.30 -10.55 5.91
N ASN A 60 5.88 -10.82 7.08
CA ASN A 60 5.60 -12.01 7.87
C ASN A 60 5.12 -11.69 9.30
N GLY A 61 5.03 -10.41 9.65
CA GLY A 61 4.60 -9.93 10.95
C GLY A 61 3.29 -9.18 10.87
N VAL A 62 3.28 -7.97 11.45
CA VAL A 62 2.10 -7.14 11.59
C VAL A 62 2.00 -6.17 10.41
N LEU A 63 0.79 -6.05 9.87
CA LEU A 63 0.40 -5.04 8.89
C LEU A 63 -0.63 -4.13 9.54
N ASP A 64 -0.20 -2.97 10.00
CA ASP A 64 -1.09 -1.95 10.51
C ASP A 64 -1.36 -0.93 9.41
N ILE A 65 -2.62 -0.74 9.05
CA ILE A 65 -3.05 0.17 7.99
C ILE A 65 -4.20 1.01 8.50
N ASP A 66 -4.03 2.32 8.45
CA ASP A 66 -5.09 3.28 8.71
C ASP A 66 -6.17 3.24 7.60
N GLU A 67 -7.45 3.41 7.97
CA GLU A 67 -8.57 3.42 7.01
C GLU A 67 -8.40 4.46 5.89
N SER A 68 -7.74 5.57 6.21
CA SER A 68 -7.48 6.68 5.32
C SER A 68 -6.04 6.67 4.82
N ALA A 69 -5.35 5.51 4.80
CA ALA A 69 -4.00 5.40 4.25
C ALA A 69 -3.93 5.59 2.73
N PHE A 70 -4.96 5.16 1.99
CA PHE A 70 -5.02 5.16 0.52
C PHE A 70 -6.19 5.95 -0.12
N PRO A 71 -6.56 7.15 0.37
CA PRO A 71 -7.77 7.85 -0.07
C PRO A 71 -7.65 8.32 -1.53
N GLY A 72 -6.42 8.59 -1.99
CA GLY A 72 -6.14 8.97 -3.38
C GLY A 72 -6.08 7.79 -4.36
N CYS A 73 -5.88 6.56 -3.89
CA CYS A 73 -5.64 5.41 -4.76
C CYS A 73 -6.92 4.64 -5.14
N THR A 74 -8.08 4.97 -4.55
CA THR A 74 -9.36 4.25 -4.78
C THR A 74 -9.79 4.11 -6.24
N LYS A 75 -9.33 4.99 -7.13
CA LYS A 75 -9.63 4.96 -8.57
C LYS A 75 -8.59 4.23 -9.42
N THR A 76 -7.36 4.09 -8.93
CA THR A 76 -6.22 3.53 -9.69
C THR A 76 -5.81 2.17 -9.18
N LEU A 77 -6.02 1.91 -7.89
CA LEU A 77 -5.64 0.68 -7.21
C LEU A 77 -6.48 -0.47 -7.74
N ARG A 78 -5.81 -1.37 -8.45
CA ARG A 78 -6.40 -2.52 -9.12
C ARG A 78 -6.25 -3.80 -8.32
N SER A 79 -5.15 -3.93 -7.58
CA SER A 79 -4.85 -5.14 -6.81
C SER A 79 -3.98 -4.84 -5.61
N VAL A 80 -4.28 -5.51 -4.50
CA VAL A 80 -3.48 -5.50 -3.28
C VAL A 80 -3.22 -6.95 -2.88
N ASN A 81 -1.95 -7.37 -2.95
CA ASN A 81 -1.54 -8.71 -2.57
C ASN A 81 -1.03 -8.70 -1.13
N PHE A 82 -1.75 -9.40 -0.27
CA PHE A 82 -1.36 -9.64 1.11
C PHE A 82 -0.64 -11.00 1.23
N PRO A 83 0.37 -11.13 2.10
CA PRO A 83 1.03 -12.40 2.32
C PRO A 83 0.16 -13.32 3.20
N LYS A 84 0.37 -14.64 3.08
CA LYS A 84 -0.48 -15.66 3.74
C LYS A 84 -0.42 -15.64 5.27
N CYS A 85 0.68 -15.15 5.85
CA CYS A 85 0.90 -15.10 7.29
C CYS A 85 1.12 -13.65 7.72
N VAL A 86 0.12 -12.81 7.51
CA VAL A 86 0.13 -11.42 8.00
C VAL A 86 -0.93 -11.23 9.06
N GLN A 87 -0.58 -10.52 10.12
CA GLN A 87 -1.56 -10.05 11.08
C GLN A 87 -1.99 -8.65 10.67
N LEU A 88 -3.16 -8.56 10.02
CA LEU A 88 -3.73 -7.29 9.59
C LEU A 88 -4.42 -6.60 10.78
N ILE A 89 -3.95 -5.41 11.12
CA ILE A 89 -4.53 -4.49 12.09
C ILE A 89 -5.02 -3.28 11.29
N ILE A 90 -6.27 -2.91 11.52
CA ILE A 90 -6.88 -1.75 10.88
C ILE A 90 -7.45 -0.92 12.03
N ASP A 91 -6.80 0.19 12.35
CA ASP A 91 -7.18 1.05 13.49
C ASP A 91 -8.40 1.94 13.20
N GLY A 92 -8.98 1.82 12.00
CA GLY A 92 -10.24 2.44 11.63
C GLY A 92 -11.38 1.42 11.61
N LYS A 93 -12.55 1.82 12.11
CA LYS A 93 -13.81 1.09 11.98
C LYS A 93 -13.95 0.60 10.53
N PHE A 94 -13.89 -0.73 10.31
CA PHE A 94 -14.12 -1.35 9.00
C PHE A 94 -15.57 -1.11 8.55
N GLY A 95 -15.85 0.09 8.04
CA GLY A 95 -17.04 0.37 7.26
C GLY A 95 -16.88 -0.37 5.94
N GLU A 96 -17.62 -1.48 5.81
CA GLU A 96 -17.86 -2.27 4.60
C GLU A 96 -17.25 -1.72 3.31
N GLN A 97 -16.02 -2.12 3.00
CA GLN A 97 -15.50 -2.05 1.64
C GLN A 97 -15.02 -3.44 1.24
N THR A 98 -15.96 -4.20 0.66
CA THR A 98 -15.69 -5.41 -0.11
C THR A 98 -14.75 -5.04 -1.26
N PHE A 99 -13.48 -5.44 -1.16
CA PHE A 99 -12.64 -5.54 -2.35
C PHE A 99 -13.25 -6.63 -3.24
N PRO A 100 -13.47 -6.39 -4.54
CA PRO A 100 -13.89 -7.46 -5.43
C PRO A 100 -12.77 -8.51 -5.47
N GLY A 101 -13.08 -9.71 -4.97
CA GLY A 101 -12.25 -10.90 -5.12
C GLY A 101 -12.16 -11.37 -6.57
#